data_AF-A0A9J8B7N5-F1
#
_entry.id   AF-A0A9J8B7N5-F1
#
_cell.length_a   1.000
_cell.length_b   1.000
_cell.length_c   1.000
_cell.angle_alpha   90.00
_cell.angle_beta   90.00
_cell.angle_gamma   90.00
#
_symmetry.space_group_name_H-M   'P 1'
#
loop_
_entity.id
_entity.type
_entity.pdbx_description
1 polymer ?
#
loop_
_entity_poly.entity_id
_entity_poly.type
_entity_poly.pdbx_seq_one_letter_code
_entity_poly.pdbx_strand_id
1 'polypeptide(L)'
;SIADIDYEVVIVSAVRTPMGSFRGSLSTVPATKLGSIAIKGAIENEVKEVYMGNVLQAGEGQAPTRQALLGAGLPLCTPATTINKVCASGMKSIMMAAQSLMCGHQDVMVAGGMESMSQVPYVMAREAPPYGGVKIEDLIVKDGLTDVYNKFHMGSCAENTAKNSGISREEQDAFAINSYSRSKAAWESGVLAKEVVPVSIPQKGKPDIVVKEDEEYRKVDFSKVPKLKAVFQKENGTVTAANASTLNDGAAALVLMTTDAAKRLNITPLAKIVAFADAAVAPIDFPIAPAFAVPKVLKAAGVKKEDIAMWEINEAFSVVVLANIKMLDIDPNKVNINGGAVSLGHPIGMSGARIVGHMVHNLKSGQYGLAGICNGGGGASAVLIQKY
;
A
#
# COMPACT_ATOMS: atom_id res chain seq x y z
N SER A 1 17.28 -30.24 -15.85
CA SER A 1 17.14 -28.92 -16.49
C SER A 1 16.68 -27.94 -15.43
N ILE A 2 16.77 -26.62 -15.65
CA ILE A 2 16.27 -25.57 -14.74
C ILE A 2 14.72 -25.60 -14.59
N ALA A 3 14.04 -26.58 -15.20
CA ALA A 3 12.59 -26.57 -15.40
C ALA A 3 11.74 -27.04 -14.21
N ASP A 4 12.33 -27.56 -13.12
CA ASP A 4 11.55 -28.19 -12.03
C ASP A 4 11.87 -27.67 -10.61
N ILE A 5 12.59 -26.54 -10.47
CA ILE A 5 12.89 -25.96 -9.16
C ILE A 5 12.03 -24.72 -8.94
N ASP A 6 10.94 -24.88 -8.18
CA ASP A 6 10.15 -23.76 -7.65
C ASP A 6 10.70 -23.40 -6.27
N TYR A 7 11.62 -22.43 -6.22
CA TYR A 7 12.23 -22.03 -4.95
C TYR A 7 11.19 -21.41 -4.02
N GLU A 8 11.11 -21.94 -2.80
CA GLU A 8 10.24 -21.37 -1.78
C GLU A 8 10.74 -19.98 -1.35
N VAL A 9 9.85 -18.99 -1.42
CA VAL A 9 10.13 -17.58 -1.09
C VAL A 9 9.67 -17.24 0.31
N VAL A 10 10.56 -16.62 1.07
CA VAL A 10 10.31 -16.19 2.44
C VAL A 10 10.58 -14.71 2.65
N ILE A 11 9.83 -14.11 3.57
CA ILE A 11 10.02 -12.76 4.09
C ILE A 11 10.83 -12.88 5.37
N VAL A 12 11.95 -12.17 5.47
CA VAL A 12 12.80 -12.17 6.67
C VAL A 12 12.73 -10.87 7.48
N SER A 13 12.29 -9.78 6.85
CA SER A 13 12.03 -8.52 7.52
C SER A 13 10.97 -7.73 6.75
N ALA A 14 10.23 -6.90 7.47
CA ALA A 14 9.26 -5.98 6.91
C ALA A 14 9.22 -4.74 7.79
N VAL A 15 9.54 -3.57 7.25
CA VAL A 15 9.45 -2.31 8.00
C VAL A 15 8.88 -1.20 7.12
N ARG A 16 8.42 -0.14 7.77
CA ARG A 16 7.89 1.05 7.11
C ARG A 16 8.24 2.32 7.85
N THR A 17 8.20 3.45 7.16
CA THR A 17 8.16 4.75 7.83
C THR A 17 6.80 4.93 8.53
N PRO A 18 6.66 5.91 9.43
CA PRO A 18 5.36 6.49 9.72
C PRO A 18 4.73 6.99 8.42
N MET A 19 3.40 7.09 8.40
CA MET A 19 2.67 7.76 7.34
C MET A 19 2.35 9.19 7.76
N GLY A 20 2.86 10.14 6.98
CA GLY A 20 2.59 11.57 7.14
C GLY A 20 1.30 11.96 6.43
N SER A 21 0.56 12.91 6.98
CA SER A 21 -0.59 13.50 6.29
C SER A 21 -0.13 14.36 5.10
N PHE A 22 -1.02 14.60 4.14
CA PHE A 22 -0.77 15.55 3.05
C PHE A 22 -0.33 16.91 3.58
N ARG A 23 0.83 17.37 3.11
CA ARG A 23 1.50 18.61 3.54
C ARG A 23 1.74 18.66 5.06
N GLY A 24 1.87 17.49 5.69
CA GLY A 24 2.08 17.31 7.12
C GLY A 24 3.53 17.03 7.49
N SER A 25 3.70 16.12 8.46
CA SER A 25 4.97 15.86 9.14
C SER A 25 6.11 15.40 8.25
N LEU A 26 5.82 14.66 7.17
CA LEU A 26 6.82 14.12 6.24
C LEU A 26 6.89 14.88 4.90
N SER A 27 6.14 15.98 4.76
CA SER A 27 5.97 16.67 3.47
C SER A 27 7.25 17.22 2.85
N THR A 28 8.28 17.45 3.65
CA THR A 28 9.61 17.93 3.19
C THR A 28 10.57 16.80 2.83
N VAL A 29 10.18 15.54 3.02
CA VAL A 29 11.01 14.36 2.75
C VAL A 29 10.59 13.74 1.41
N PRO A 30 11.47 13.71 0.39
CA PRO A 30 11.13 13.12 -0.91
C PRO A 30 10.80 11.63 -0.81
N ALA A 31 9.97 11.12 -1.73
CA ALA A 31 9.58 9.71 -1.80
C ALA A 31 10.80 8.77 -1.80
N THR A 32 11.82 9.11 -2.60
CA THR A 32 13.07 8.33 -2.70
C THR A 32 13.83 8.26 -1.37
N LYS A 33 13.81 9.33 -0.57
CA LYS A 33 14.43 9.35 0.76
C LYS A 33 13.63 8.55 1.78
N LEU A 34 12.29 8.60 1.74
CA LEU A 34 11.43 7.71 2.53
C LEU A 34 11.72 6.25 2.17
N GLY A 35 11.84 5.95 0.87
CA GLY A 35 12.27 4.66 0.36
C GLY A 35 13.63 4.22 0.93
N SER A 36 14.64 5.10 0.92
CA SER A 36 15.95 4.80 1.52
C SER A 36 15.86 4.43 3.00
N ILE A 37 15.02 5.14 3.76
CA ILE A 37 14.86 4.89 5.20
C ILE A 37 14.22 3.51 5.43
N ALA A 38 13.14 3.20 4.71
CA ALA A 38 12.49 1.90 4.81
C ALA A 38 13.42 0.75 4.38
N ILE A 39 14.11 0.89 3.24
CA ILE A 39 15.08 -0.09 2.74
C ILE A 39 16.19 -0.32 3.78
N LYS A 40 16.79 0.77 4.29
CA LYS A 40 17.86 0.68 5.30
C LYS A 40 17.37 0.05 6.59
N GLY A 41 16.14 0.32 7.00
CA GLY A 41 15.54 -0.28 8.18
C GLY A 41 15.21 -1.77 8.04
N ALA A 42 15.00 -2.25 6.81
CA ALA A 42 14.68 -3.64 6.53
C ALA A 42 15.94 -4.53 6.42
N ILE A 43 17.05 -3.97 5.94
CA ILE A 43 18.23 -4.75 5.54
C ILE A 43 19.20 -4.95 6.70
N GLU A 44 19.62 -6.21 6.86
CA GLU A 44 20.78 -6.60 7.67
C GLU A 44 21.86 -7.30 6.84
N ASN A 45 21.59 -7.63 5.57
CA ASN A 45 22.39 -8.57 4.76
C ASN A 45 22.55 -8.12 3.29
N GLU A 46 23.29 -8.89 2.51
CA GLU A 46 23.54 -8.60 1.09
C GLU A 46 22.27 -8.72 0.24
N VAL A 47 21.94 -7.67 -0.52
CA VAL A 47 20.77 -7.60 -1.41
C VAL A 47 21.24 -7.60 -2.85
N LYS A 48 20.60 -8.40 -3.71
CA LYS A 48 21.00 -8.54 -5.12
C LYS A 48 20.24 -7.61 -6.05
N GLU A 49 18.97 -7.33 -5.77
CA GLU A 49 18.12 -6.49 -6.63
C GLU A 49 16.97 -5.85 -5.83
N VAL A 50 16.49 -4.67 -6.26
CA VAL A 50 15.47 -3.89 -5.55
C VAL A 50 14.31 -3.48 -6.46
N TYR A 51 13.08 -3.81 -6.07
CA TYR A 51 11.85 -3.31 -6.69
C TYR A 51 11.03 -2.43 -5.73
N MET A 52 10.76 -1.19 -6.13
CA MET A 52 9.90 -0.29 -5.35
C MET A 52 8.70 0.19 -6.18
N GLY A 53 7.51 0.04 -5.62
CA GLY A 53 6.28 0.63 -6.14
C GLY A 53 6.24 2.15 -5.91
N ASN A 54 5.91 2.93 -6.93
CA ASN A 54 5.86 4.40 -6.86
C ASN A 54 5.06 4.92 -8.06
N VAL A 55 3.94 5.58 -7.79
CA VAL A 55 2.96 5.93 -8.83
C VAL A 55 3.29 7.27 -9.46
N LEU A 56 3.51 8.30 -8.64
CA LEU A 56 3.59 9.68 -9.07
C LEU A 56 5.05 10.14 -9.20
N GLN A 57 5.73 9.58 -10.19
CA GLN A 57 7.20 9.69 -10.36
C GLN A 57 7.68 11.06 -10.91
N ALA A 58 6.76 11.94 -11.27
CA ALA A 58 7.09 13.21 -11.90
C ALA A 58 7.86 14.12 -10.94
N GLY A 59 9.01 14.65 -11.39
CA GLY A 59 9.83 15.56 -10.60
C GLY A 59 10.77 14.87 -9.61
N GLU A 60 10.69 13.56 -9.42
CA GLU A 60 11.56 12.82 -8.49
C GLU A 60 12.98 12.61 -9.04
N GLY A 61 13.22 12.88 -10.32
CA GLY A 61 14.49 12.63 -11.01
C GLY A 61 14.57 11.23 -11.63
N GLN A 62 15.74 10.89 -12.16
CA GLN A 62 15.94 9.62 -12.86
C GLN A 62 15.91 8.42 -11.89
N ALA A 63 15.24 7.35 -12.28
CA ALA A 63 15.23 6.05 -11.61
C ALA A 63 14.97 6.12 -10.08
N PRO A 64 13.74 6.47 -9.64
CA PRO A 64 13.43 6.64 -8.21
C PRO A 64 13.89 5.49 -7.31
N THR A 65 13.68 4.23 -7.71
CA THR A 65 14.13 3.06 -6.95
C THR A 65 15.65 3.00 -6.78
N ARG A 66 16.39 3.42 -7.81
CA ARG A 66 17.85 3.51 -7.77
C ARG A 66 18.32 4.62 -6.84
N GLN A 67 17.60 5.74 -6.75
CA GLN A 67 17.90 6.76 -5.74
C GLN A 67 17.66 6.22 -4.34
N ALA A 68 16.54 5.52 -4.11
CA ALA A 68 16.19 4.95 -2.82
C ALA A 68 17.23 3.94 -2.33
N LEU A 69 17.64 2.99 -3.18
CA LEU A 69 18.63 1.98 -2.81
C LEU A 69 20.02 2.59 -2.53
N LEU A 70 20.48 3.53 -3.36
CA LEU A 70 21.79 4.17 -3.14
C LEU A 70 21.76 5.06 -1.90
N GLY A 71 20.65 5.75 -1.64
CA GLY A 71 20.46 6.53 -0.43
C GLY A 71 20.33 5.67 0.85
N ALA A 72 20.02 4.38 0.71
CA ALA A 72 20.07 3.38 1.78
C ALA A 72 21.48 2.80 2.00
N GLY A 73 22.43 3.08 1.10
CA GLY A 73 23.82 2.62 1.19
C GLY A 73 24.09 1.27 0.53
N LEU A 74 23.20 0.78 -0.35
CA LEU A 74 23.43 -0.49 -1.06
C LEU A 74 24.53 -0.34 -2.13
N PRO A 75 25.21 -1.44 -2.50
CA PRO A 75 26.27 -1.42 -3.51
C PRO A 75 25.82 -0.86 -4.87
N LEU A 76 26.74 -0.19 -5.56
CA LEU A 76 26.51 0.35 -6.90
C LEU A 76 26.16 -0.72 -7.94
N CYS A 77 26.54 -1.98 -7.74
CA CYS A 77 26.18 -3.08 -8.64
C CYS A 77 24.73 -3.56 -8.48
N THR A 78 23.98 -3.13 -7.46
CA THR A 78 22.61 -3.61 -7.17
C THR A 78 21.60 -3.06 -8.19
N PRO A 79 21.00 -3.87 -9.08
CA PRO A 79 20.01 -3.40 -10.03
C PRO A 79 18.72 -2.93 -9.33
N ALA A 80 17.98 -2.06 -10.01
CA ALA A 80 16.72 -1.56 -9.49
C ALA A 80 15.69 -1.29 -10.57
N THR A 81 14.41 -1.45 -10.22
CA THR A 81 13.28 -1.15 -11.09
C THR A 81 12.16 -0.48 -10.29
N THR A 82 11.64 0.64 -10.81
CA THR A 82 10.45 1.30 -10.27
C THR A 82 9.20 0.73 -10.92
N ILE A 83 8.23 0.31 -10.10
CA ILE A 83 7.01 -0.38 -10.53
C ILE A 83 5.81 0.55 -10.37
N ASN A 84 4.94 0.60 -11.39
CA ASN A 84 3.66 1.30 -11.31
C ASN A 84 2.50 0.38 -11.70
N LYS A 85 1.68 0.03 -10.71
CA LYS A 85 0.35 -0.58 -10.82
C LYS A 85 -0.64 0.19 -9.96
N VAL A 86 -0.55 1.53 -10.00
CA VAL A 86 -1.30 2.49 -9.16
C VAL A 86 -1.24 2.06 -7.67
N CYS A 87 -2.36 2.00 -6.94
CA CYS A 87 -2.37 1.64 -5.52
C CYS A 87 -1.79 0.24 -5.23
N ALA A 88 -1.80 -0.67 -6.22
CA ALA A 88 -1.26 -2.02 -6.07
C ALA A 88 0.27 -2.09 -6.27
N SER A 89 0.96 -0.98 -6.57
CA SER A 89 2.39 -0.96 -6.93
C SER A 89 3.28 -1.63 -5.88
N GLY A 90 3.08 -1.30 -4.60
CA GLY A 90 3.89 -1.87 -3.51
C GLY A 90 3.64 -3.36 -3.29
N MET A 91 2.45 -3.88 -3.62
CA MET A 91 2.20 -5.33 -3.57
C MET A 91 2.75 -6.02 -4.83
N LYS A 92 2.61 -5.37 -5.98
CA LYS A 92 3.09 -5.92 -7.25
C LYS A 92 4.62 -6.02 -7.30
N SER A 93 5.34 -5.11 -6.67
CA SER A 93 6.80 -5.21 -6.51
C SER A 93 7.19 -6.46 -5.71
N ILE A 94 6.47 -6.78 -4.63
CA ILE A 94 6.66 -8.03 -3.84
C ILE A 94 6.41 -9.25 -4.70
N MET A 95 5.32 -9.27 -5.46
CA MET A 95 4.98 -10.38 -6.36
C MET A 95 6.06 -10.60 -7.43
N MET A 96 6.52 -9.52 -8.08
CA MET A 96 7.55 -9.60 -9.12
C MET A 96 8.91 -10.03 -8.57
N ALA A 97 9.27 -9.56 -7.37
CA ALA A 97 10.48 -10.02 -6.68
C ALA A 97 10.38 -11.50 -6.29
N ALA A 98 9.23 -11.95 -5.78
CA ALA A 98 8.99 -13.36 -5.49
C ALA A 98 9.13 -14.23 -6.75
N GLN A 99 8.63 -13.78 -7.90
CA GLN A 99 8.81 -14.49 -9.17
C GLN A 99 10.28 -14.62 -9.58
N SER A 100 11.09 -13.56 -9.40
CA SER A 100 12.53 -13.60 -9.68
C SER A 100 13.26 -14.62 -8.78
N LEU A 101 12.89 -14.69 -7.50
CA LEU A 101 13.41 -15.66 -6.53
C LEU A 101 12.96 -17.09 -6.86
N MET A 102 11.68 -17.30 -7.19
CA MET A 102 11.11 -18.61 -7.60
C MET A 102 11.84 -19.17 -8.82
N CYS A 103 12.18 -18.31 -9.79
CA CYS A 103 12.96 -18.68 -10.98
C CYS A 103 14.46 -18.91 -10.70
N GLY A 104 14.93 -18.64 -9.48
CA GLY A 104 16.35 -18.75 -9.12
C GLY A 104 17.26 -17.72 -9.79
N HIS A 105 16.71 -16.61 -10.29
CA HIS A 105 17.50 -15.54 -10.91
C HIS A 105 18.24 -14.71 -9.86
N GLN A 106 17.65 -14.57 -8.68
CA GLN A 106 18.23 -13.95 -7.50
C GLN A 106 17.98 -14.84 -6.28
N ASP A 107 18.75 -14.64 -5.22
CA ASP A 107 18.57 -15.36 -3.96
C ASP A 107 18.14 -14.45 -2.80
N VAL A 108 18.45 -13.14 -2.86
CA VAL A 108 17.99 -12.11 -1.91
C VAL A 108 17.60 -10.83 -2.65
N MET A 109 16.37 -10.35 -2.41
CA MET A 109 15.83 -9.12 -3.00
C MET A 109 15.16 -8.23 -1.96
N VAL A 110 15.08 -6.94 -2.25
CA VAL A 110 14.20 -6.02 -1.52
C VAL A 110 13.02 -5.64 -2.39
N ALA A 111 11.83 -5.72 -1.82
CA ALA A 111 10.61 -5.30 -2.48
C ALA A 111 9.76 -4.42 -1.55
N GLY A 112 9.10 -3.41 -2.12
CA GLY A 112 8.30 -2.50 -1.32
C GLY A 112 7.63 -1.42 -2.13
N GLY A 113 7.38 -0.28 -1.50
CA GLY A 113 6.85 0.88 -2.19
C GLY A 113 7.07 2.17 -1.41
N MET A 114 6.98 3.29 -2.12
CA MET A 114 7.21 4.63 -1.61
C MET A 114 6.33 5.64 -2.36
N GLU A 115 5.87 6.66 -1.67
CA GLU A 115 5.16 7.78 -2.28
C GLU A 115 5.35 9.03 -1.41
N SER A 116 5.46 10.20 -2.06
CA SER A 116 5.37 11.50 -1.40
C SER A 116 4.35 12.34 -2.15
N MET A 117 3.07 12.14 -1.83
CA MET A 117 1.98 12.88 -2.48
C MET A 117 2.12 14.39 -2.23
N SER A 118 2.70 14.79 -1.09
CA SER A 118 2.96 16.20 -0.76
C SER A 118 3.91 16.92 -1.72
N GLN A 119 4.79 16.20 -2.42
CA GLN A 119 5.78 16.78 -3.34
C GLN A 119 5.45 16.56 -4.82
N VAL A 120 4.30 15.95 -5.12
CA VAL A 120 3.86 15.73 -6.50
C VAL A 120 3.65 17.10 -7.18
N PRO A 121 4.30 17.36 -8.32
CA PRO A 121 4.23 18.65 -8.97
C PRO A 121 2.94 18.78 -9.80
N TYR A 122 2.68 20.02 -10.23
CA TYR A 122 1.78 20.26 -11.34
C TYR A 122 2.52 20.14 -12.68
N VAL A 123 1.78 19.91 -13.77
CA VAL A 123 2.33 19.80 -15.13
C VAL A 123 1.71 20.82 -16.09
N MET A 124 2.48 21.22 -17.10
CA MET A 124 2.02 21.98 -18.26
C MET A 124 2.42 21.22 -19.54
N ALA A 125 1.59 21.29 -20.58
CA ALA A 125 1.93 20.71 -21.87
C ALA A 125 3.21 21.35 -22.46
N ARG A 126 3.95 20.57 -23.25
CA ARG A 126 5.20 21.03 -23.91
C ARG A 126 4.95 21.97 -25.09
N GLU A 127 3.74 21.92 -25.66
CA GLU A 127 3.37 22.64 -26.86
C GLU A 127 3.35 24.17 -26.65
N ALA A 128 3.36 24.92 -27.74
CA ALA A 128 3.25 26.37 -27.68
C ALA A 128 1.96 26.76 -26.95
N PRO A 129 2.00 27.69 -25.97
CA PRO A 129 0.81 28.14 -25.26
C PRO A 129 -0.27 28.62 -26.24
N PRO A 130 -1.47 28.02 -26.24
CA PRO A 130 -2.56 28.49 -27.10
C PRO A 130 -3.02 29.89 -26.68
N TYR A 131 -3.45 30.68 -27.67
CA TYR A 131 -4.14 31.94 -27.42
C TYR A 131 -5.38 31.68 -26.56
N GLY A 132 -5.55 32.45 -25.47
CA GLY A 132 -6.65 32.28 -24.52
C GLY A 132 -6.29 31.56 -23.20
N GLY A 133 -5.08 30.99 -23.09
CA GLY A 133 -4.52 30.55 -21.81
C GLY A 133 -4.09 29.09 -21.75
N VAL A 134 -3.35 28.74 -20.69
CA VAL A 134 -2.84 27.39 -20.45
C VAL A 134 -3.44 26.80 -19.17
N LYS A 135 -3.70 25.50 -19.18
CA LYS A 135 -4.08 24.75 -17.99
C LYS A 135 -2.83 24.12 -17.37
N ILE A 136 -2.60 24.41 -16.10
CA ILE A 136 -1.62 23.70 -15.28
C ILE A 136 -2.39 22.63 -14.49
N GLU A 137 -2.02 21.37 -14.66
CA GLU A 137 -2.77 20.22 -14.13
C GLU A 137 -2.08 19.63 -12.91
N ASP A 138 -2.85 19.33 -11.86
CA ASP A 138 -2.37 18.61 -10.67
C ASP A 138 -2.17 17.13 -11.00
N LEU A 139 -0.94 16.61 -10.85
CA LEU A 139 -0.64 15.22 -11.18
C LEU A 139 -1.20 14.22 -10.17
N ILE A 140 -1.49 14.61 -8.92
CA ILE A 140 -2.22 13.74 -7.98
C ILE A 140 -3.59 13.42 -8.57
N VAL A 141 -4.30 14.46 -9.03
CA VAL A 141 -5.62 14.30 -9.64
C VAL A 141 -5.50 13.58 -10.98
N LYS A 142 -4.62 14.05 -11.87
CA LYS A 142 -4.54 13.57 -13.25
C LYS A 142 -4.04 12.13 -13.37
N ASP A 143 -2.91 11.81 -12.73
CA ASP A 143 -2.22 10.54 -12.92
C ASP A 143 -2.53 9.54 -11.80
N GLY A 144 -2.92 10.03 -10.62
CA GLY A 144 -3.24 9.18 -9.46
C GLY A 144 -4.72 8.85 -9.32
N LEU A 145 -5.60 9.84 -9.46
CA LEU A 145 -6.97 9.77 -8.94
C LEU A 145 -8.09 9.95 -9.97
N THR A 146 -7.77 10.13 -11.25
CA THR A 146 -8.76 10.26 -12.33
C THR A 146 -8.83 8.98 -13.14
N ASP A 147 -10.04 8.42 -13.28
CA ASP A 147 -10.23 7.30 -14.19
C ASP A 147 -10.09 7.77 -15.64
N VAL A 148 -9.17 7.14 -16.38
CA VAL A 148 -8.86 7.54 -17.75
C VAL A 148 -10.07 7.36 -18.67
N TYR A 149 -10.95 6.41 -18.41
CA TYR A 149 -12.03 6.02 -19.33
C TYR A 149 -13.30 6.84 -19.06
N ASN A 150 -13.66 6.96 -17.79
CA ASN A 150 -14.88 7.65 -17.37
C ASN A 150 -14.67 9.15 -17.05
N LYS A 151 -13.41 9.60 -16.97
CA LYS A 151 -13.03 11.01 -16.78
C LYS A 151 -13.58 11.64 -15.48
N PHE A 152 -13.68 10.85 -14.41
CA PHE A 152 -14.04 11.33 -13.08
C PHE A 152 -13.14 10.72 -11.99
N HIS A 153 -13.28 11.23 -10.77
CA HIS A 153 -12.46 10.85 -9.63
C HIS A 153 -12.70 9.40 -9.17
N MET A 154 -11.69 8.74 -8.59
CA MET A 154 -11.83 7.39 -7.98
C MET A 154 -13.00 7.31 -6.98
N GLY A 155 -13.26 8.39 -6.25
CA GLY A 155 -14.39 8.50 -5.32
C GLY A 155 -15.76 8.38 -6.00
N SER A 156 -15.91 8.83 -7.26
CA SER A 156 -17.15 8.62 -8.02
C SER A 156 -17.32 7.16 -8.47
N CYS A 157 -16.21 6.42 -8.68
CA CYS A 157 -16.29 4.96 -8.87
C CYS A 157 -16.76 4.26 -7.58
N ALA A 158 -16.29 4.74 -6.43
CA ALA A 158 -16.69 4.22 -5.13
C ALA A 158 -18.20 4.45 -4.87
N GLU A 159 -18.75 5.60 -5.24
CA GLU A 159 -20.20 5.87 -5.21
C GLU A 159 -21.00 4.91 -6.11
N ASN A 160 -20.49 4.59 -7.31
CA ASN A 160 -21.12 3.59 -8.19
C ASN A 160 -21.20 2.22 -7.49
N THR A 161 -20.13 1.80 -6.81
CA THR A 161 -20.14 0.55 -6.03
C THR A 161 -21.07 0.62 -4.83
N ALA A 162 -21.12 1.75 -4.11
CA ALA A 162 -22.04 1.96 -2.98
C ALA A 162 -23.49 1.74 -3.43
N LYS A 163 -23.88 2.36 -4.55
CA LYS A 163 -25.20 2.19 -5.16
C LYS A 163 -25.47 0.74 -5.56
N ASN A 164 -24.57 0.12 -6.33
CA ASN A 164 -24.78 -1.23 -6.88
C ASN A 164 -24.77 -2.33 -5.81
N SER A 165 -24.02 -2.11 -4.73
CA SER A 165 -23.90 -3.05 -3.61
C SER A 165 -24.92 -2.77 -2.49
N GLY A 166 -25.68 -1.67 -2.59
CA GLY A 166 -26.62 -1.24 -1.55
C GLY A 166 -25.95 -0.94 -0.22
N ILE A 167 -24.78 -0.29 -0.24
CA ILE A 167 -24.02 0.09 0.96
C ILE A 167 -24.33 1.54 1.30
N SER A 168 -24.93 1.77 2.46
CA SER A 168 -25.40 3.08 2.89
C SER A 168 -24.28 4.01 3.34
N ARG A 169 -24.61 5.29 3.52
CA ARG A 169 -23.72 6.28 4.13
C ARG A 169 -23.36 5.92 5.58
N GLU A 170 -24.35 5.49 6.34
CA GLU A 170 -24.23 5.15 7.75
C GLU A 170 -23.30 3.95 7.96
N GLU A 171 -23.39 2.94 7.08
CA GLU A 171 -22.48 1.79 7.09
C GLU A 171 -21.02 2.22 6.82
N GLN A 172 -20.80 3.11 5.86
CA GLN A 172 -19.47 3.63 5.52
C GLN A 172 -18.86 4.48 6.65
N ASP A 173 -19.68 5.33 7.27
CA ASP A 173 -19.25 6.14 8.41
C ASP A 173 -18.96 5.28 9.64
N ALA A 174 -19.78 4.26 9.91
CA ALA A 174 -19.54 3.31 11.00
C ALA A 174 -18.22 2.53 10.78
N PHE A 175 -17.97 2.08 9.55
CA PHE A 175 -16.70 1.45 9.20
C PHE A 175 -15.52 2.39 9.41
N ALA A 176 -15.62 3.65 8.97
CA ALA A 176 -14.57 4.64 9.14
C ALA A 176 -14.24 4.89 10.62
N ILE A 177 -15.27 5.10 11.46
CA ILE A 177 -15.10 5.28 12.91
C ILE A 177 -14.42 4.06 13.53
N ASN A 178 -14.81 2.85 13.13
CA ASN A 178 -14.18 1.62 13.57
C ASN A 178 -12.70 1.55 13.15
N SER A 179 -12.35 1.93 11.91
CA SER A 179 -10.96 1.97 11.46
C SER A 179 -10.12 2.94 12.30
N TYR A 180 -10.59 4.17 12.52
CA TYR A 180 -9.90 5.14 13.38
C TYR A 180 -9.73 4.64 14.82
N SER A 181 -10.76 4.00 15.37
CA SER A 181 -10.72 3.42 16.72
C SER A 181 -9.70 2.29 16.83
N ARG A 182 -9.64 1.40 15.82
CA ARG A 182 -8.66 0.30 15.75
C ARG A 182 -7.23 0.81 15.60
N SER A 183 -7.01 1.78 14.71
CA SER A 183 -5.71 2.43 14.52
C SER A 183 -5.19 3.06 15.81
N LYS A 184 -6.06 3.79 16.53
CA LYS A 184 -5.72 4.37 17.82
C LYS A 184 -5.33 3.30 18.84
N ALA A 185 -6.15 2.26 19.00
CA ALA A 185 -5.86 1.16 19.92
C ALA A 185 -4.56 0.41 19.57
N ALA A 186 -4.26 0.23 18.28
CA ALA A 186 -3.05 -0.44 17.81
C ALA A 186 -1.78 0.39 18.05
N TRP A 187 -1.87 1.72 17.95
CA TRP A 187 -0.80 2.63 18.36
C TRP A 187 -0.61 2.67 19.88
N GLU A 188 -1.70 2.81 20.65
CA GLU A 188 -1.65 2.85 22.12
C GLU A 188 -1.13 1.53 22.74
N SER A 189 -1.42 0.39 22.12
CA SER A 189 -0.89 -0.92 22.54
C SER A 189 0.54 -1.21 22.05
N GLY A 190 1.12 -0.33 21.24
CA GLY A 190 2.48 -0.50 20.69
C GLY A 190 2.62 -1.57 19.61
N VAL A 191 1.51 -2.09 19.08
CA VAL A 191 1.52 -3.12 18.02
C VAL A 191 2.12 -2.57 16.73
N LEU A 192 1.72 -1.36 16.33
CA LEU A 192 2.23 -0.70 15.12
C LEU A 192 3.67 -0.18 15.27
N ALA A 193 4.14 0.04 16.49
CA ALA A 193 5.50 0.53 16.72
C ALA A 193 6.58 -0.49 16.28
N LYS A 194 6.24 -1.80 16.25
CA LYS A 194 7.18 -2.88 15.87
C LYS A 194 7.54 -2.88 14.39
N GLU A 195 6.67 -2.34 13.54
CA GLU A 195 6.87 -2.29 12.09
C GLU A 195 7.39 -0.92 11.62
N VAL A 196 7.46 0.09 12.50
CA VAL A 196 7.77 1.47 12.14
C VAL A 196 9.21 1.86 12.46
N VAL A 197 9.95 2.32 11.45
CA VAL A 197 11.26 2.96 11.61
C VAL A 197 11.10 4.49 11.64
N PRO A 198 11.55 5.19 12.70
CA PRO A 198 11.41 6.64 12.80
C PRO A 198 12.13 7.41 11.67
N VAL A 199 11.58 8.56 11.31
CA VAL A 199 12.16 9.47 10.32
C VAL A 199 12.65 10.73 11.03
N SER A 200 13.97 10.96 10.98
CA SER A 200 14.59 12.20 11.45
C SER A 200 14.68 13.21 10.30
N ILE A 201 14.14 14.41 10.51
CA ILE A 201 14.11 15.50 9.54
C ILE A 201 15.06 16.60 10.02
N PRO A 202 16.22 16.78 9.34
CA PRO A 202 17.21 17.77 9.74
C PRO A 202 16.67 19.19 9.79
N GLN A 203 17.04 19.94 10.83
CA GLN A 203 16.69 21.34 10.99
C GLN A 203 17.95 22.21 10.98
N LYS A 204 17.91 23.34 10.25
CA LYS A 204 19.04 24.28 10.24
C LYS A 204 19.13 24.98 11.61
N GLY A 205 20.18 24.71 12.37
CA GLY A 205 20.46 25.35 13.67
C GLY A 205 19.55 24.90 14.82
N LYS A 206 18.83 23.78 14.68
CA LYS A 206 17.99 23.17 15.72
C LYS A 206 18.15 21.65 15.70
N PRO A 207 17.76 20.93 16.76
CA PRO A 207 17.68 19.48 16.73
C PRO A 207 16.71 18.98 15.65
N ASP A 208 16.97 17.78 15.12
CA ASP A 208 16.11 17.11 14.15
C ASP A 208 14.69 16.90 14.69
N ILE A 209 13.70 17.05 13.81
CA ILE A 209 12.33 16.63 14.12
C ILE A 209 12.24 15.13 13.87
N VAL A 210 11.90 14.35 14.90
CA VAL A 210 11.76 12.90 14.79
C VAL A 210 10.27 12.53 14.70
N VAL A 211 9.85 12.02 13.55
CA VAL A 211 8.52 11.47 13.33
C VAL A 211 8.59 9.96 13.59
N LYS A 212 7.83 9.47 14.58
CA LYS A 212 7.89 8.08 15.05
C LYS A 212 6.55 7.33 14.98
N GLU A 213 5.51 8.00 14.52
CA GLU A 213 4.14 7.51 14.60
C GLU A 213 3.28 8.09 13.47
N ASP A 214 2.30 7.30 12.99
CA ASP A 214 1.39 7.73 11.93
C ASP A 214 0.62 9.00 12.33
N GLU A 215 0.48 9.93 11.40
CA GLU A 215 -0.08 11.25 11.69
C GLU A 215 -1.62 11.25 11.64
N GLU A 216 -2.20 10.52 10.69
CA GLU A 216 -3.58 10.71 10.23
C GLU A 216 -4.64 10.27 11.25
N TYR A 217 -4.38 9.19 12.00
CA TYR A 217 -5.41 8.58 12.87
C TYR A 217 -5.85 9.50 14.03
N ARG A 218 -5.06 10.53 14.31
CA ARG A 218 -5.34 11.56 15.32
C ARG A 218 -6.18 12.72 14.78
N LYS A 219 -6.35 12.82 13.46
CA LYS A 219 -7.02 13.93 12.77
C LYS A 219 -8.49 13.63 12.49
N VAL A 220 -9.22 13.20 13.51
CA VAL A 220 -10.63 12.85 13.40
C VAL A 220 -11.47 13.47 14.51
N ASP A 221 -12.66 13.92 14.16
CA ASP A 221 -13.71 14.33 15.09
C ASP A 221 -14.95 13.49 14.80
N PHE A 222 -15.18 12.45 15.63
CA PHE A 222 -16.29 11.51 15.43
C PHE A 222 -17.65 12.19 15.42
N SER A 223 -17.82 13.33 16.11
CA SER A 223 -19.09 14.07 16.13
C SER A 223 -19.40 14.77 14.81
N LYS A 224 -18.37 14.96 13.96
CA LYS A 224 -18.49 15.58 12.64
C LYS A 224 -18.66 14.58 11.52
N VAL A 225 -18.24 13.32 11.68
CA VAL A 225 -18.29 12.29 10.63
C VAL A 225 -19.67 12.21 9.95
N PRO A 226 -20.81 12.07 10.68
CA PRO A 226 -22.13 11.97 10.05
C PRO A 226 -22.60 13.29 9.40
N LYS A 227 -21.97 14.42 9.75
CA LYS A 227 -22.36 15.77 9.30
C LYS A 227 -21.60 16.21 8.04
N LEU A 228 -20.56 15.48 7.63
CA LEU A 228 -19.80 15.81 6.44
C LEU A 228 -20.65 15.61 5.17
N LYS A 229 -20.47 16.53 4.23
CA LYS A 229 -21.06 16.42 2.89
C LYS A 229 -20.29 15.39 2.07
N ALA A 230 -20.99 14.66 1.21
CA ALA A 230 -20.35 13.85 0.19
C ALA A 230 -19.61 14.75 -0.80
N VAL A 231 -18.37 14.39 -1.14
CA VAL A 231 -17.46 15.27 -1.89
C VAL A 231 -17.34 14.90 -3.37
N PHE A 232 -17.70 13.68 -3.74
CA PHE A 232 -17.57 13.17 -5.11
C PHE A 232 -18.89 13.08 -5.89
N GLN A 233 -20.03 13.17 -5.18
CA GLN A 233 -21.35 13.13 -5.78
C GLN A 233 -22.32 14.02 -4.99
N LYS A 234 -23.00 14.94 -5.69
CA LYS A 234 -23.92 15.91 -5.05
C LYS A 234 -25.23 15.26 -4.60
N GLU A 235 -25.83 14.46 -5.48
CA GLU A 235 -27.13 13.83 -5.23
C GLU A 235 -26.92 12.44 -4.64
N ASN A 236 -27.50 12.19 -3.46
CA ASN A 236 -27.45 10.89 -2.79
C ASN A 236 -26.02 10.31 -2.63
N GLY A 237 -25.02 11.18 -2.48
CA GLY A 237 -23.64 10.77 -2.28
C GLY A 237 -23.40 10.22 -0.87
N THR A 238 -22.53 9.23 -0.78
CA THR A 238 -22.20 8.49 0.45
C THR A 238 -20.74 8.65 0.85
N VAL A 239 -19.85 8.97 -0.09
CA VAL A 239 -18.41 9.06 0.15
C VAL A 239 -18.01 10.46 0.60
N THR A 240 -17.39 10.54 1.76
CA THR A 240 -16.92 11.77 2.41
C THR A 240 -15.42 11.75 2.66
N ALA A 241 -14.86 12.88 3.05
CA ALA A 241 -13.46 12.96 3.46
C ALA A 241 -13.13 12.09 4.69
N ALA A 242 -14.11 11.74 5.54
CA ALA A 242 -13.86 10.93 6.73
C ALA A 242 -13.93 9.41 6.47
N ASN A 243 -14.65 8.99 5.42
CA ASN A 243 -14.83 7.58 5.06
C ASN A 243 -14.10 7.19 3.76
N ALA A 244 -13.25 8.09 3.25
CA ALA A 244 -12.28 7.86 2.19
C ALA A 244 -10.86 7.86 2.78
N SER A 245 -9.91 7.19 2.14
CA SER A 245 -8.51 7.39 2.50
C SER A 245 -8.04 8.81 2.19
N THR A 246 -7.09 9.31 2.97
CA THR A 246 -6.46 10.61 2.72
C THR A 246 -5.27 10.50 1.76
N LEU A 247 -4.71 11.65 1.36
CA LEU A 247 -3.46 11.72 0.62
C LEU A 247 -2.31 11.76 1.62
N ASN A 248 -1.24 10.99 1.39
CA ASN A 248 -0.20 10.78 2.41
C ASN A 248 1.18 10.55 1.82
N ASP A 249 2.18 10.63 2.70
CA ASP A 249 3.57 10.36 2.41
C ASP A 249 4.05 9.16 3.24
N GLY A 250 4.81 8.24 2.63
CA GLY A 250 5.39 7.11 3.34
C GLY A 250 6.06 6.07 2.44
N ALA A 251 6.81 5.16 3.06
CA ALA A 251 7.44 4.03 2.37
C ALA A 251 7.48 2.77 3.24
N ALA A 252 7.51 1.59 2.61
CA ALA A 252 7.79 0.31 3.25
C ALA A 252 8.69 -0.55 2.38
N ALA A 253 9.46 -1.41 3.02
CA ALA A 253 10.34 -2.36 2.39
C ALA A 253 10.30 -3.70 3.13
N LEU A 254 10.37 -4.77 2.36
CA LEU A 254 10.48 -6.14 2.82
C LEU A 254 11.75 -6.74 2.22
N VAL A 255 12.49 -7.51 3.02
CA VAL A 255 13.56 -8.36 2.51
C VAL A 255 12.99 -9.74 2.21
N LEU A 256 13.10 -10.15 0.96
CA LEU A 256 12.66 -11.42 0.43
C LEU A 256 13.87 -12.27 0.07
N MET A 257 13.82 -13.57 0.31
CA MET A 257 14.87 -14.49 -0.12
C MET A 257 14.33 -15.89 -0.36
N THR A 258 15.12 -16.73 -1.01
CA THR A 258 14.85 -18.17 -1.06
C THR A 258 15.11 -18.79 0.33
N THR A 259 14.44 -19.89 0.64
CA THR A 259 14.72 -20.64 1.89
C THR A 259 16.18 -21.10 2.00
N ASP A 260 16.81 -21.43 0.86
CA ASP A 260 18.22 -21.82 0.83
C ASP A 260 19.16 -20.64 1.16
N ALA A 261 18.85 -19.44 0.69
CA ALA A 261 19.57 -18.23 1.09
C ALA A 261 19.37 -17.92 2.58
N ALA A 262 18.16 -18.07 3.11
CA ALA A 262 17.89 -17.91 4.53
C ALA A 262 18.72 -18.88 5.40
N LYS A 263 18.79 -20.16 5.00
CA LYS A 263 19.64 -21.16 5.66
C LYS A 263 21.12 -20.82 5.55
N ARG A 264 21.59 -20.46 4.34
CA ARG A 264 23.00 -20.10 4.06
C ARG A 264 23.45 -18.90 4.88
N LEU A 265 22.58 -17.92 5.07
CA LEU A 265 22.84 -16.70 5.84
C LEU A 265 22.51 -16.83 7.33
N ASN A 266 22.02 -17.99 7.78
CA ASN A 266 21.58 -18.25 9.15
C ASN A 266 20.51 -17.23 9.65
N ILE A 267 19.56 -16.89 8.78
CA ILE A 267 18.47 -15.95 9.06
C ILE A 267 17.20 -16.76 9.33
N THR A 268 16.49 -16.43 10.40
CA THR A 268 15.18 -17.03 10.70
C THR A 268 14.08 -16.34 9.89
N PRO A 269 13.39 -17.05 8.99
CA PRO A 269 12.29 -16.46 8.23
C PRO A 269 11.11 -16.05 9.11
N LEU A 270 10.44 -14.95 8.75
CA LEU A 270 9.25 -14.46 9.46
C LEU A 270 7.95 -15.00 8.87
N ALA A 271 7.87 -15.15 7.55
CA ALA A 271 6.71 -15.68 6.85
C ALA A 271 7.10 -16.27 5.49
N LYS A 272 6.27 -17.17 4.96
CA LYS A 272 6.34 -17.70 3.60
C LYS A 272 5.35 -16.96 2.71
N ILE A 273 5.75 -16.62 1.49
CA ILE A 273 4.82 -16.20 0.43
C ILE A 273 4.25 -17.48 -0.20
N VAL A 274 2.95 -17.71 -0.03
CA VAL A 274 2.31 -18.97 -0.43
C VAL A 274 1.76 -18.89 -1.85
N ALA A 275 1.01 -17.82 -2.14
CA ALA A 275 0.42 -17.59 -3.44
C ALA A 275 0.10 -16.10 -3.62
N PHE A 276 0.01 -15.67 -4.87
CA PHE A 276 -0.43 -14.33 -5.22
C PHE A 276 -1.13 -14.33 -6.57
N ALA A 277 -1.99 -13.35 -6.80
CA ALA A 277 -2.72 -13.23 -8.06
C ALA A 277 -3.08 -11.77 -8.37
N ASP A 278 -3.22 -11.49 -9.66
CA ASP A 278 -3.86 -10.28 -10.16
C ASP A 278 -5.25 -10.61 -10.72
N ALA A 279 -6.15 -9.63 -10.61
CA ALA A 279 -7.43 -9.64 -11.31
C ALA A 279 -7.73 -8.24 -11.87
N ALA A 280 -8.62 -8.18 -12.84
CA ALA A 280 -9.15 -6.94 -13.37
C ALA A 280 -10.63 -7.13 -13.72
N VAL A 281 -11.39 -6.06 -13.53
CA VAL A 281 -12.81 -5.89 -13.91
C VAL A 281 -12.94 -4.58 -14.70
N ALA A 282 -14.16 -4.12 -14.96
CA ALA A 282 -14.36 -2.82 -15.59
C ALA A 282 -13.71 -1.70 -14.76
N PRO A 283 -13.16 -0.63 -15.38
CA PRO A 283 -12.44 0.42 -14.66
C PRO A 283 -13.23 1.06 -13.50
N ILE A 284 -14.51 1.33 -13.70
CA ILE A 284 -15.42 1.89 -12.68
C ILE A 284 -15.68 0.93 -11.51
N ASP A 285 -15.49 -0.37 -11.72
CA ASP A 285 -15.75 -1.43 -10.74
C ASP A 285 -14.47 -1.86 -10.00
N PHE A 286 -13.39 -1.07 -10.07
CA PHE A 286 -12.17 -1.36 -9.29
C PHE A 286 -12.41 -1.66 -7.80
N PRO A 287 -13.41 -1.07 -7.09
CA PRO A 287 -13.65 -1.38 -5.68
C PRO A 287 -13.91 -2.86 -5.40
N ILE A 288 -14.51 -3.59 -6.35
CA ILE A 288 -14.81 -5.02 -6.20
C ILE A 288 -13.74 -5.93 -6.81
N ALA A 289 -12.73 -5.37 -7.49
CA ALA A 289 -11.65 -6.15 -8.08
C ALA A 289 -10.92 -7.10 -7.09
N PRO A 290 -10.69 -6.73 -5.81
CA PRO A 290 -10.06 -7.66 -4.85
C PRO A 290 -10.89 -8.93 -4.62
N ALA A 291 -12.23 -8.87 -4.71
CA ALA A 291 -13.11 -10.03 -4.62
C ALA A 291 -12.94 -11.02 -5.78
N PHE A 292 -12.23 -10.64 -6.85
CA PHE A 292 -11.83 -11.53 -7.95
C PHE A 292 -10.38 -11.99 -7.85
N ALA A 293 -9.49 -11.21 -7.20
CA ALA A 293 -8.11 -11.61 -6.96
C ALA A 293 -8.01 -12.63 -5.82
N VAL A 294 -8.74 -12.42 -4.72
CA VAL A 294 -8.73 -13.27 -3.52
C VAL A 294 -9.07 -14.74 -3.84
N PRO A 295 -10.16 -15.07 -4.56
CA PRO A 295 -10.49 -16.47 -4.87
C PRO A 295 -9.43 -17.15 -5.74
N LYS A 296 -8.73 -16.41 -6.61
CA LYS A 296 -7.63 -16.97 -7.40
C LYS A 296 -6.47 -17.39 -6.50
N VAL A 297 -6.12 -16.56 -5.51
CA VAL A 297 -5.06 -16.86 -4.53
C VAL A 297 -5.44 -18.07 -3.68
N LEU A 298 -6.66 -18.07 -3.12
CA LEU A 298 -7.17 -19.19 -2.31
C LEU A 298 -7.15 -20.51 -3.10
N LYS A 299 -7.65 -20.48 -4.35
CA LYS A 299 -7.64 -21.64 -5.25
C LYS A 299 -6.22 -22.10 -5.57
N ALA A 300 -5.31 -21.18 -5.89
CA ALA A 300 -3.92 -21.52 -6.20
C ALA A 300 -3.18 -22.14 -5.00
N ALA A 301 -3.47 -21.68 -3.79
CA ALA A 301 -2.89 -22.21 -2.56
C ALA A 301 -3.59 -23.48 -2.03
N GLY A 302 -4.78 -23.81 -2.54
CA GLY A 302 -5.61 -24.88 -1.97
C GLY A 302 -6.12 -24.57 -0.55
N VAL A 303 -6.25 -23.30 -0.20
CA VAL A 303 -6.66 -22.80 1.13
C VAL A 303 -8.10 -22.28 1.07
N LYS A 304 -8.92 -22.52 2.10
CA LYS A 304 -10.28 -21.99 2.15
C LYS A 304 -10.32 -20.62 2.83
N LYS A 305 -11.38 -19.84 2.57
CA LYS A 305 -11.53 -18.51 3.18
C LYS A 305 -11.63 -18.59 4.72
N GLU A 306 -12.15 -19.69 5.25
CA GLU A 306 -12.30 -19.92 6.69
C GLU A 306 -10.96 -20.12 7.40
N ASP A 307 -9.93 -20.60 6.68
CA ASP A 307 -8.58 -20.86 7.20
C ASP A 307 -7.77 -19.56 7.38
N ILE A 308 -8.26 -18.45 6.81
CA ILE A 308 -7.60 -17.15 6.93
C ILE A 308 -7.85 -16.55 8.31
N ALA A 309 -6.76 -16.29 9.02
CA ALA A 309 -6.79 -15.71 10.36
C ALA A 309 -6.87 -14.18 10.33
N MET A 310 -6.28 -13.55 9.31
CA MET A 310 -6.23 -12.09 9.15
C MET A 310 -6.40 -11.70 7.69
N TRP A 311 -7.28 -10.73 7.45
CA TRP A 311 -7.48 -10.11 6.14
C TRP A 311 -7.02 -8.67 6.19
N GLU A 312 -6.16 -8.28 5.25
CA GLU A 312 -5.84 -6.88 5.00
C GLU A 312 -6.43 -6.47 3.65
N ILE A 313 -7.65 -5.92 3.67
CA ILE A 313 -8.28 -5.36 2.48
C ILE A 313 -8.06 -3.85 2.49
N ASN A 314 -7.24 -3.35 1.57
CA ASN A 314 -6.83 -1.93 1.60
C ASN A 314 -8.04 -1.00 1.51
N GLU A 315 -8.10 -0.06 2.44
CA GLU A 315 -9.23 0.85 2.64
C GLU A 315 -9.11 2.10 1.76
N ALA A 316 -9.06 1.96 0.43
CA ALA A 316 -9.08 3.13 -0.44
C ALA A 316 -10.33 4.00 -0.17
N PHE A 317 -11.45 3.34 0.11
CA PHE A 317 -12.67 3.93 0.67
C PHE A 317 -13.32 2.90 1.60
N SER A 318 -14.09 3.33 2.62
CA SER A 318 -14.84 2.40 3.48
C SER A 318 -15.72 1.43 2.68
N VAL A 319 -16.37 1.93 1.62
CA VAL A 319 -17.21 1.11 0.73
C VAL A 319 -16.43 -0.01 0.05
N VAL A 320 -15.14 0.16 -0.23
CA VAL A 320 -14.31 -0.91 -0.84
C VAL A 320 -14.25 -2.10 0.09
N VAL A 321 -13.98 -1.88 1.38
CA VAL A 321 -13.89 -2.98 2.35
C VAL A 321 -15.24 -3.63 2.57
N LEU A 322 -16.28 -2.82 2.76
CA LEU A 322 -17.66 -3.32 2.96
C LEU A 322 -18.14 -4.16 1.77
N ALA A 323 -17.88 -3.72 0.53
CA ALA A 323 -18.22 -4.48 -0.67
C ALA A 323 -17.47 -5.82 -0.74
N ASN A 324 -16.18 -5.84 -0.40
CA ASN A 324 -15.39 -7.07 -0.41
C ASN A 324 -15.80 -8.03 0.72
N ILE A 325 -16.11 -7.52 1.92
CA ILE A 325 -16.69 -8.31 3.02
C ILE A 325 -17.96 -9.00 2.55
N LYS A 326 -18.88 -8.24 1.93
CA LYS A 326 -20.17 -8.75 1.45
C LYS A 326 -20.00 -9.78 0.33
N MET A 327 -19.13 -9.52 -0.65
CA MET A 327 -18.95 -10.41 -1.81
C MET A 327 -18.19 -11.69 -1.48
N LEU A 328 -17.17 -11.61 -0.62
CA LEU A 328 -16.39 -12.78 -0.20
C LEU A 328 -17.07 -13.55 0.92
N ASP A 329 -18.05 -12.92 1.60
CA ASP A 329 -18.75 -13.48 2.75
C ASP A 329 -17.75 -13.91 3.84
N ILE A 330 -17.00 -12.93 4.33
CA ILE A 330 -15.92 -13.11 5.32
C ILE A 330 -16.25 -12.39 6.63
N ASP A 331 -15.72 -12.92 7.73
CA ASP A 331 -15.93 -12.34 9.07
C ASP A 331 -15.30 -10.94 9.19
N PRO A 332 -16.12 -9.88 9.39
CA PRO A 332 -15.62 -8.51 9.52
C PRO A 332 -14.63 -8.32 10.68
N ASN A 333 -14.69 -9.16 11.72
CA ASN A 333 -13.80 -9.05 12.87
C ASN A 333 -12.35 -9.46 12.56
N LYS A 334 -12.13 -10.16 11.45
CA LYS A 334 -10.80 -10.56 10.96
C LYS A 334 -10.23 -9.59 9.91
N VAL A 335 -10.97 -8.55 9.53
CA VAL A 335 -10.56 -7.61 8.47
C VAL A 335 -10.00 -6.34 9.09
N ASN A 336 -8.79 -5.96 8.68
CA ASN A 336 -8.08 -4.72 9.07
C ASN A 336 -8.10 -4.50 10.58
N ILE A 337 -7.66 -5.51 11.33
CA ILE A 337 -7.93 -5.57 12.77
C ILE A 337 -7.28 -4.45 13.57
N ASN A 338 -6.21 -3.86 13.02
CA ASN A 338 -5.44 -2.75 13.58
C ASN A 338 -5.69 -1.44 12.81
N GLY A 339 -6.83 -1.35 12.11
CA GLY A 339 -7.21 -0.23 11.25
C GLY A 339 -6.51 -0.26 9.89
N GLY A 340 -6.88 0.68 9.01
CA GLY A 340 -6.29 0.74 7.68
C GLY A 340 -6.26 2.15 7.10
N ALA A 341 -6.20 2.20 5.77
CA ALA A 341 -5.89 3.40 4.99
C ALA A 341 -6.89 4.55 5.14
N VAL A 342 -8.15 4.31 5.55
CA VAL A 342 -9.10 5.38 5.88
C VAL A 342 -8.60 6.20 7.06
N SER A 343 -7.96 5.54 8.03
CA SER A 343 -7.52 6.19 9.27
C SER A 343 -6.02 6.42 9.40
N LEU A 344 -5.19 5.57 8.78
CA LEU A 344 -3.73 5.66 8.85
C LEU A 344 -3.15 6.46 7.67
N GLY A 345 -3.92 6.59 6.59
CA GLY A 345 -3.50 7.25 5.34
C GLY A 345 -3.15 6.27 4.21
N HIS A 346 -3.07 6.81 2.98
CA HIS A 346 -2.84 6.03 1.75
C HIS A 346 -1.78 6.66 0.82
N PRO A 347 -0.48 6.53 1.13
CA PRO A 347 0.57 6.81 0.14
C PRO A 347 0.51 5.73 -0.94
N ILE A 348 -0.08 6.06 -2.10
CA ILE A 348 -0.67 5.07 -3.02
C ILE A 348 0.34 4.01 -3.52
N GLY A 349 1.58 4.37 -3.87
CA GLY A 349 2.60 3.41 -4.29
C GLY A 349 3.13 2.52 -3.18
N MET A 350 2.89 2.89 -1.92
CA MET A 350 3.44 2.22 -0.74
C MET A 350 2.44 1.21 -0.14
N SER A 351 1.15 1.52 -0.10
CA SER A 351 0.19 0.82 0.77
C SER A 351 0.06 -0.68 0.52
N GLY A 352 0.26 -1.15 -0.72
CA GLY A 352 0.29 -2.58 -1.01
C GLY A 352 1.40 -3.34 -0.28
N ALA A 353 2.56 -2.71 -0.06
CA ALA A 353 3.64 -3.29 0.73
C ALA A 353 3.38 -3.20 2.23
N ARG A 354 2.80 -2.08 2.71
CA ARG A 354 2.43 -1.90 4.12
C ARG A 354 1.56 -3.04 4.63
N ILE A 355 0.49 -3.35 3.90
CA ILE A 355 -0.47 -4.36 4.35
C ILE A 355 0.11 -5.77 4.38
N VAL A 356 1.02 -6.10 3.46
CA VAL A 356 1.75 -7.37 3.51
C VAL A 356 2.67 -7.40 4.73
N GLY A 357 3.46 -6.34 4.94
CA GLY A 357 4.33 -6.22 6.11
C GLY A 357 3.56 -6.29 7.43
N HIS A 358 2.37 -5.70 7.50
CA HIS A 358 1.54 -5.72 8.69
C HIS A 358 1.15 -7.14 9.12
N MET A 359 0.74 -7.98 8.16
CA MET A 359 0.43 -9.39 8.42
C MET A 359 1.66 -10.16 8.93
N VAL A 360 2.86 -9.85 8.43
CA VAL A 360 4.12 -10.49 8.87
C VAL A 360 4.34 -10.29 10.38
N HIS A 361 3.97 -9.13 10.93
CA HIS A 361 4.15 -8.81 12.35
C HIS A 361 3.03 -9.32 13.26
N ASN A 362 1.81 -9.48 12.73
CA ASN A 362 0.61 -9.66 13.55
C ASN A 362 -0.02 -11.06 13.47
N LEU A 363 0.32 -11.85 12.46
CA LEU A 363 -0.02 -13.27 12.43
C LEU A 363 0.76 -14.04 13.51
N LYS A 364 0.12 -15.07 14.07
CA LYS A 364 0.77 -16.08 14.92
C LYS A 364 1.33 -17.20 14.06
N SER A 365 2.36 -17.89 14.54
CA SER A 365 2.99 -19.03 13.85
C SER A 365 1.94 -20.03 13.33
N GLY A 366 2.11 -20.46 12.09
CA GLY A 366 1.20 -21.35 11.36
C GLY A 366 -0.02 -20.69 10.72
N GLN A 367 -0.38 -19.46 11.11
CA GLN A 367 -1.57 -18.79 10.58
C GLN A 367 -1.38 -18.26 9.16
N TYR A 368 -2.47 -18.31 8.39
CA TYR A 368 -2.58 -17.68 7.09
C TYR A 368 -3.13 -16.25 7.20
N GLY A 369 -2.52 -15.33 6.46
CA GLY A 369 -3.06 -13.98 6.24
C GLY A 369 -3.12 -13.66 4.77
N LEU A 370 -4.18 -12.96 4.35
CA LEU A 370 -4.41 -12.62 2.96
C LEU A 370 -4.65 -11.11 2.82
N ALA A 371 -3.78 -10.46 2.05
CA ALA A 371 -3.91 -9.05 1.69
C ALA A 371 -4.48 -8.89 0.28
N GLY A 372 -5.39 -7.93 0.11
CA GLY A 372 -5.98 -7.55 -1.17
C GLY A 372 -6.01 -6.03 -1.34
N ILE A 373 -5.58 -5.55 -2.50
CA ILE A 373 -5.57 -4.11 -2.81
C ILE A 373 -6.09 -3.87 -4.22
N CYS A 374 -7.07 -2.98 -4.33
CA CYS A 374 -7.58 -2.50 -5.61
C CYS A 374 -6.64 -1.44 -6.21
N ASN A 375 -6.73 -1.21 -7.52
CA ASN A 375 -6.00 -0.16 -8.21
C ASN A 375 -6.86 0.51 -9.29
N GLY A 376 -6.69 1.82 -9.50
CA GLY A 376 -7.37 2.57 -10.55
C GLY A 376 -7.18 1.90 -11.93
N GLY A 377 -8.20 2.04 -12.79
CA GLY A 377 -8.29 1.31 -14.06
C GLY A 377 -8.90 -0.09 -13.96
N GLY A 378 -9.43 -0.50 -12.79
CA GLY A 378 -10.22 -1.73 -12.64
C GLY A 378 -9.46 -2.93 -12.11
N GLY A 379 -8.21 -2.77 -11.65
CA GLY A 379 -7.36 -3.88 -11.24
C GLY A 379 -7.37 -4.16 -9.73
N ALA A 380 -6.85 -5.33 -9.35
CA ALA A 380 -6.42 -5.64 -8.00
C ALA A 380 -5.23 -6.59 -8.00
N SER A 381 -4.52 -6.61 -6.87
CA SER A 381 -3.50 -7.62 -6.53
C SER A 381 -3.86 -8.21 -5.17
N ALA A 382 -3.57 -9.49 -4.98
CA ALA A 382 -3.72 -10.18 -3.71
C ALA A 382 -2.52 -11.09 -3.42
N VAL A 383 -2.12 -11.17 -2.15
CA VAL A 383 -0.99 -11.99 -1.66
C VAL A 383 -1.44 -12.75 -0.42
N LEU A 384 -1.19 -14.06 -0.40
CA LEU A 384 -1.33 -14.93 0.75
C LEU A 384 0.05 -15.22 1.35
N ILE A 385 0.17 -15.03 2.66
CA ILE A 385 1.35 -15.44 3.42
C ILE A 385 0.97 -16.43 4.52
N GLN A 386 1.93 -17.23 4.93
CA GLN A 386 1.85 -18.06 6.13
C GLN A 386 2.95 -17.65 7.10
N LYS A 387 2.59 -17.40 8.35
CA LYS A 387 3.56 -17.07 9.39
C LYS A 387 4.36 -18.32 9.78
N TYR A 388 5.68 -18.20 9.89
CA TYR A 388 6.53 -19.25 10.46
C TYR A 388 6.37 -19.36 11.97
#